data_AF-A0A4Y9J5U1-F1
#
_entry.id   AF-A0A4Y9J5U1-F1
#
_cell.length_a   1.000
_cell.length_b   1.000
_cell.length_c   1.000
_cell.angle_alpha   90.00
_cell.angle_beta   90.00
_cell.angle_gamma   90.00
#
_symmetry.space_group_name_H-M   'P 1'
#
loop_
_entity.id
_entity.type
_entity.pdbx_description
1 polymer ?
#
loop_
_entity_poly.entity_id
_entity_poly.type
_entity_poly.pdbx_seq_one_letter_code
_entity_poly.pdbx_strand_id
1 'polypeptide(L)'
;MKKCMGVIVAMFLLVACNKAPDSPKSSSGATTSSGVSTTSKETTVATTKTNLTRQQQNAIKTAESYLQYTSFSKAGLIEQLKFEKYSDEDARFAVENIEVDWNAQALKKAKEYLDYSSFSDEGLYDQLIYEKFTESEARYAISNLK
;
A
#
# COMPACT_ATOMS: atom_id res chain seq x y z
N MET A 1 20.09 -23.68 -13.66
CA MET A 1 19.99 -22.24 -13.32
C MET A 1 19.04 -21.61 -14.32
N LYS A 2 17.73 -21.65 -14.05
CA LYS A 2 16.72 -21.02 -14.91
C LYS A 2 16.35 -19.69 -14.27
N LYS A 3 16.83 -18.60 -14.85
CA LYS A 3 16.44 -17.25 -14.48
C LYS A 3 14.99 -17.08 -14.96
N CYS A 4 14.02 -17.11 -14.05
CA CYS A 4 12.66 -16.70 -14.36
C CYS A 4 12.68 -15.20 -14.62
N MET A 5 12.51 -14.83 -15.89
CA MET A 5 12.33 -13.45 -16.31
C MET A 5 10.95 -13.02 -15.82
N GLY A 6 10.91 -12.36 -14.67
CA GLY A 6 9.68 -11.80 -14.12
C GLY A 6 9.06 -10.83 -15.12
N VAL A 7 7.81 -11.11 -15.51
CA VAL A 7 6.98 -10.15 -16.24
C VAL A 7 6.61 -9.07 -15.23
N ILE A 8 7.43 -8.02 -15.20
CA ILE A 8 7.16 -6.80 -14.43
C ILE A 8 5.97 -6.12 -15.11
N VAL A 9 4.74 -6.41 -14.67
CA VAL A 9 3.62 -5.48 -14.84
C VAL A 9 3.69 -4.52 -13.65
N ALA A 10 4.75 -3.71 -13.62
CA ALA A 10 4.72 -2.49 -12.82
C ALA A 10 3.70 -1.58 -13.50
N MET A 11 2.49 -1.54 -12.93
CA MET A 11 1.48 -0.55 -13.28
C MET A 11 1.96 0.81 -12.73
N PHE A 12 3.05 1.32 -13.31
CA PHE A 12 3.37 2.74 -13.28
C PHE A 12 2.19 3.43 -13.96
N LEU A 13 1.48 4.25 -13.21
CA LEU A 13 0.56 5.26 -13.73
C LEU A 13 1.23 5.97 -14.91
N LEU A 14 0.83 5.61 -16.13
CA LEU A 14 1.11 6.36 -17.34
C LEU A 14 0.31 7.65 -17.23
N VAL A 15 0.91 8.65 -16.59
CA VAL A 15 0.52 10.04 -16.72
C VAL A 15 0.80 10.43 -18.17
N ALA A 16 -0.26 10.57 -18.94
CA ALA A 16 -0.21 11.19 -20.26
C ALA A 16 0.22 12.66 -20.08
N CYS A 17 1.37 12.99 -20.65
CA CYS A 17 1.95 14.32 -20.67
C CYS A 17 1.03 15.26 -21.48
N ASN A 18 0.56 16.36 -20.87
CA ASN A 18 0.01 17.50 -21.60
C ASN A 18 0.82 18.76 -21.24
N LYS A 19 1.11 19.53 -22.29
CA LYS A 19 2.11 20.60 -22.44
C LYS A 19 2.23 21.65 -21.31
N ALA A 20 3.49 22.10 -21.14
CA ALA A 20 3.96 23.21 -20.31
C ALA A 20 3.45 24.60 -20.74
N PRO A 21 3.63 25.61 -19.86
CA PRO A 21 4.53 26.72 -20.20
C PRO A 21 5.58 27.06 -19.12
N ASP A 22 6.61 27.76 -19.58
CA ASP A 22 7.92 28.03 -19.00
C ASP A 22 8.03 28.95 -17.76
N SER A 23 9.18 28.77 -17.07
CA SER A 23 10.02 29.73 -16.29
C SER A 23 9.80 29.91 -14.78
N PRO A 24 10.83 30.28 -13.97
CA PRO A 24 12.29 30.17 -14.15
C PRO A 24 13.05 29.55 -12.95
N LYS A 25 14.34 29.30 -13.22
CA LYS A 25 15.47 28.78 -12.43
C LYS A 25 15.91 29.66 -11.24
N SER A 26 16.21 29.04 -10.08
CA SER A 26 17.26 29.44 -9.09
C SER A 26 17.34 28.38 -7.97
N SER A 27 18.34 27.49 -7.92
CA SER A 27 19.68 27.61 -7.31
C SER A 27 19.76 27.46 -5.78
N SER A 28 20.35 26.32 -5.37
CA SER A 28 21.35 26.12 -4.29
C SER A 28 20.93 26.01 -2.82
N GLY A 29 21.45 24.98 -2.14
CA GLY A 29 21.57 24.90 -0.68
C GLY A 29 21.72 23.48 -0.14
N ALA A 30 22.95 23.03 0.09
CA ALA A 30 23.30 21.76 0.73
C ALA A 30 23.29 21.83 2.27
N THR A 31 23.18 20.67 2.95
CA THR A 31 24.04 20.18 4.07
C THR A 31 23.28 19.41 5.17
N THR A 32 23.59 18.11 5.22
CA THR A 32 23.98 17.23 6.36
C THR A 32 23.66 17.60 7.83
N SER A 33 23.05 16.62 8.53
CA SER A 33 23.57 15.96 9.76
C SER A 33 22.66 15.97 11.01
N SER A 34 22.38 14.74 11.47
CA SER A 34 22.36 14.22 12.86
C SER A 34 21.30 14.68 13.88
N GLY A 35 20.68 13.68 14.51
CA GLY A 35 19.93 13.81 15.76
C GLY A 35 19.33 12.47 16.23
N VAL A 36 20.15 11.65 16.90
CA VAL A 36 19.81 10.40 17.60
C VAL A 36 19.01 10.67 18.87
N SER A 37 18.05 9.79 19.21
CA SER A 37 17.66 9.28 20.57
C SER A 37 16.13 9.06 20.63
N THR A 38 15.52 8.12 21.36
CA THR A 38 15.90 6.90 22.08
C THR A 38 14.56 6.25 22.49
N THR A 39 14.53 4.92 22.42
CA THR A 39 13.58 3.94 22.97
C THR A 39 13.01 4.23 24.37
N SER A 40 11.69 4.10 24.57
CA SER A 40 10.99 3.33 25.66
C SER A 40 9.47 3.55 25.55
N LYS A 41 8.66 2.59 25.10
CA LYS A 41 8.00 1.47 25.83
C LYS A 41 6.63 1.85 26.46
N GLU A 42 5.63 1.04 26.08
CA GLU A 42 4.48 0.56 26.88
C GLU A 42 3.09 1.23 26.77
N THR A 43 2.18 0.47 26.13
CA THR A 43 0.79 0.13 26.52
C THR A 43 -0.18 1.26 26.91
N THR A 44 -0.98 1.71 25.94
CA THR A 44 -2.20 2.51 26.12
C THR A 44 -3.30 2.06 25.13
N VAL A 45 -3.76 0.80 25.23
CA VAL A 45 -4.64 0.21 24.19
C VAL A 45 -6.15 0.41 24.44
N ALA A 46 -6.60 1.09 25.51
CA ALA A 46 -8.04 1.19 25.81
C ALA A 46 -8.65 2.60 25.89
N THR A 47 -7.87 3.68 25.82
CA THR A 47 -8.39 5.06 26.06
C THR A 47 -8.24 6.01 24.85
N THR A 48 -7.87 5.51 23.66
CA THR A 48 -7.39 6.33 22.53
C THR A 48 -8.39 6.56 21.38
N LYS A 49 -9.63 6.08 21.45
CA LYS A 49 -10.62 6.37 20.39
C LYS A 49 -11.12 7.82 20.36
N THR A 50 -10.89 8.62 21.41
CA THR A 50 -11.40 9.99 21.53
C THR A 50 -10.38 11.10 21.25
N ASN A 51 -9.11 10.80 20.98
CA ASN A 51 -8.12 11.84 20.66
C ASN A 51 -7.16 11.41 19.55
N LEU A 52 -7.71 11.19 18.36
CA LEU A 52 -6.91 10.99 17.15
C LEU A 52 -6.23 12.29 16.76
N THR A 53 -4.94 12.22 16.39
CA THR A 53 -4.28 13.37 15.77
C THR A 53 -4.91 13.64 14.40
N ARG A 54 -4.77 14.88 13.91
CA ARG A 54 -5.20 15.22 12.54
C ARG A 54 -4.54 14.31 11.50
N GLN A 55 -3.28 13.92 11.70
CA GLN A 55 -2.56 13.04 10.77
C GLN A 55 -3.15 11.64 10.75
N GLN A 56 -3.47 11.06 11.91
CA GLN A 56 -4.13 9.76 12.01
C GLN A 56 -5.51 9.77 11.36
N GLN A 57 -6.32 10.81 11.61
CA GLN A 57 -7.64 10.96 10.98
C GLN A 57 -7.55 11.03 9.45
N ASN A 58 -6.58 11.78 8.94
CA ASN A 58 -6.37 11.91 7.50
C ASN A 58 -5.85 10.59 6.90
N ALA A 59 -4.92 9.91 7.56
CA ALA A 59 -4.40 8.62 7.10
C ALA A 59 -5.50 7.56 7.03
N ILE A 60 -6.43 7.50 8.00
CA ILE A 60 -7.60 6.61 7.97
C ILE A 60 -8.45 6.90 6.73
N LYS A 61 -8.85 8.16 6.53
CA LYS A 61 -9.69 8.55 5.38
C LYS A 61 -9.01 8.27 4.05
N THR A 62 -7.70 8.50 3.96
CA THR A 62 -6.90 8.17 2.78
C THR A 62 -6.89 6.66 2.53
N ALA A 63 -6.68 5.84 3.57
CA ALA A 63 -6.69 4.39 3.48
C ALA A 63 -8.03 3.86 2.94
N GLU A 64 -9.14 4.33 3.52
CA GLU A 64 -10.50 3.98 3.07
C GLU A 64 -10.75 4.41 1.62
N SER A 65 -10.30 5.61 1.24
CA SER A 65 -10.44 6.12 -0.13
C SER A 65 -9.68 5.26 -1.14
N TYR A 66 -8.48 4.79 -0.81
CA TYR A 66 -7.73 3.87 -1.67
C TYR A 66 -8.46 2.55 -1.88
N LEU A 67 -8.99 1.96 -0.80
CA LEU A 67 -9.71 0.68 -0.88
C LEU A 67 -11.01 0.75 -1.68
N GLN A 68 -11.62 1.93 -1.79
CA GLN A 68 -12.75 2.17 -2.70
C GLN A 68 -12.32 2.13 -4.17
N TYR A 69 -11.12 2.62 -4.50
CA TYR A 69 -10.64 2.73 -5.87
C TYR A 69 -9.93 1.47 -6.38
N THR A 70 -9.08 0.86 -5.56
CA THR A 70 -8.33 -0.35 -5.92
C THR A 70 -8.10 -1.25 -4.72
N SER A 71 -7.85 -2.52 -4.98
CA SER A 71 -7.60 -3.50 -3.93
C SER A 71 -6.16 -3.39 -3.39
N PHE A 72 -5.98 -3.58 -2.08
CA PHE A 72 -4.66 -3.63 -1.46
C PHE A 72 -4.57 -4.77 -0.45
N SER A 73 -3.37 -5.34 -0.30
CA SER A 73 -3.04 -6.09 0.90
C SER A 73 -2.88 -5.14 2.08
N LYS A 74 -2.98 -5.65 3.31
CA LYS A 74 -2.75 -4.83 4.52
C LYS A 74 -1.36 -4.17 4.48
N ALA A 75 -0.34 -4.95 4.14
CA ALA A 75 1.04 -4.46 4.05
C ALA A 75 1.22 -3.47 2.89
N GLY A 76 0.64 -3.74 1.73
CA GLY A 76 0.68 -2.84 0.57
C GLY A 76 0.02 -1.49 0.86
N LEU A 77 -1.12 -1.47 1.57
CA LEU A 77 -1.79 -0.22 1.95
C LEU A 77 -0.95 0.62 2.92
N ILE A 78 -0.26 0.00 3.87
CA ILE A 78 0.68 0.70 4.78
C ILE A 78 1.82 1.33 3.97
N GLU A 79 2.40 0.58 3.03
CA GLU A 79 3.47 1.09 2.15
C GLU A 79 2.99 2.24 1.26
N GLN A 80 1.76 2.15 0.74
CA GLN A 80 1.14 3.22 -0.03
C GLN A 80 1.00 4.50 0.81
N LEU A 81 0.48 4.43 2.04
CA LEU A 81 0.36 5.60 2.90
C LEU A 81 1.73 6.22 3.25
N LYS A 82 2.77 5.41 3.42
CA LYS A 82 4.14 5.91 3.61
C LYS A 82 4.68 6.61 2.37
N PHE A 83 4.35 6.10 1.19
CA PHE A 83 4.67 6.78 -0.07
C PHE A 83 4.01 8.16 -0.14
N GLU A 84 2.76 8.28 0.32
CA GLU A 84 2.00 9.52 0.53
C GLU A 84 2.50 10.41 1.69
N LYS A 85 3.66 10.07 2.27
CA LYS A 85 4.36 10.83 3.32
C LYS A 85 3.70 10.84 4.69
N TYR A 86 2.78 9.92 4.97
CA TYR A 86 2.43 9.62 6.36
C TYR A 86 3.62 8.95 7.07
N SER A 87 3.74 9.20 8.38
CA SER A 87 4.73 8.50 9.20
C SER A 87 4.43 6.98 9.22
N ASP A 88 5.44 6.15 9.50
CA ASP A 88 5.22 4.70 9.64
C ASP A 88 4.16 4.41 10.73
N GLU A 89 4.18 5.19 11.81
CA GLU A 89 3.25 5.12 12.92
C GLU A 89 1.81 5.47 12.50
N ASP A 90 1.60 6.60 11.81
CA ASP A 90 0.26 7.01 11.34
C ASP A 90 -0.29 6.07 10.27
N ALA A 91 0.56 5.55 9.37
CA ALA A 91 0.17 4.62 8.32
C ALA A 91 -0.30 3.27 8.91
N ARG A 92 0.47 2.71 9.85
CA ARG A 92 0.08 1.49 10.58
C ARG A 92 -1.19 1.72 11.38
N PHE A 93 -1.23 2.83 12.12
CA PHE A 93 -2.39 3.21 12.90
C PHE A 93 -3.65 3.27 12.04
N ALA A 94 -3.58 3.91 10.88
CA ALA A 94 -4.72 4.01 9.97
C ALA A 94 -5.24 2.65 9.52
N VAL A 95 -4.35 1.79 9.03
CA VAL A 95 -4.73 0.47 8.51
C VAL A 95 -5.20 -0.49 9.62
N GLU A 96 -4.75 -0.29 10.86
CA GLU A 96 -5.21 -1.05 12.03
C GLU A 96 -6.57 -0.57 12.57
N ASN A 97 -7.00 0.65 12.24
CA ASN A 97 -8.23 1.26 12.75
C ASN A 97 -9.36 1.33 11.70
N ILE A 98 -9.20 0.68 10.55
CA ILE A 98 -10.25 0.48 9.54
C ILE A 98 -10.77 -0.95 9.60
N GLU A 99 -12.07 -1.13 9.33
CA GLU A 99 -12.70 -2.44 9.25
C GLU A 99 -12.69 -2.93 7.80
N VAL A 100 -11.85 -3.91 7.51
CA VAL A 100 -11.61 -4.41 6.14
C VAL A 100 -11.55 -5.93 6.16
N ASP A 101 -12.29 -6.57 5.24
CA ASP A 101 -12.11 -7.97 4.93
C ASP A 101 -10.94 -8.14 3.97
N TRP A 102 -9.77 -8.51 4.51
CA TRP A 102 -8.54 -8.67 3.75
C TRP A 102 -8.57 -9.87 2.79
N ASN A 103 -9.35 -10.91 3.09
CA ASN A 103 -9.59 -12.02 2.17
C ASN A 103 -10.40 -11.54 0.96
N ALA A 104 -11.42 -10.70 1.19
CA ALA A 104 -12.17 -10.08 0.11
C ALA A 104 -11.30 -9.13 -0.75
N GLN A 105 -10.37 -8.39 -0.13
CA GLN A 105 -9.40 -7.58 -0.88
C GLN A 105 -8.49 -8.43 -1.77
N ALA A 106 -8.01 -9.58 -1.28
CA ALA A 106 -7.20 -10.49 -2.07
C ALA A 106 -7.98 -11.07 -3.26
N LEU A 107 -9.22 -11.51 -3.04
CA LEU A 107 -10.08 -12.01 -4.11
C LEU A 107 -10.40 -10.92 -5.15
N LYS A 108 -10.63 -9.68 -4.70
CA LYS A 108 -10.86 -8.55 -5.61
C LYS A 108 -9.60 -8.25 -6.44
N LYS A 109 -8.41 -8.22 -5.83
CA LYS A 109 -7.14 -8.04 -6.56
C LYS A 109 -6.89 -9.17 -7.57
N ALA A 110 -7.17 -10.41 -7.19
CA ALA A 110 -7.03 -11.56 -8.07
C ALA A 110 -7.87 -11.41 -9.35
N LYS A 111 -9.13 -10.97 -9.18
CA LYS A 111 -10.03 -10.67 -10.31
C LYS A 111 -9.53 -9.49 -11.15
N GLU A 112 -9.08 -8.40 -10.52
CA GLU A 112 -8.49 -7.25 -11.23
C GLU A 112 -7.33 -7.67 -12.14
N TYR A 113 -6.47 -8.60 -11.70
CA TYR A 113 -5.40 -9.13 -12.55
C TYR A 113 -5.94 -9.96 -13.71
N LEU A 114 -6.89 -10.85 -13.44
CA LEU A 114 -7.48 -11.72 -14.46
C LEU A 114 -8.28 -10.95 -15.52
N ASP A 115 -8.84 -9.80 -15.16
CA ASP A 115 -9.50 -8.89 -16.09
C ASP A 115 -8.49 -8.24 -17.07
N TYR A 116 -7.23 -8.08 -16.65
CA TYR A 116 -6.18 -7.44 -17.46
C TYR A 116 -5.28 -8.43 -18.22
N SER A 117 -5.01 -9.60 -17.64
CA SER A 117 -4.12 -10.62 -18.21
C SER A 117 -4.49 -12.01 -17.71
N SER A 118 -4.20 -13.03 -18.51
CA SER A 118 -4.32 -14.42 -18.09
C SER A 118 -3.18 -14.81 -17.12
N PHE A 119 -3.52 -15.60 -16.10
CA PHE A 119 -2.59 -16.22 -15.17
C PHE A 119 -2.95 -17.70 -14.98
N SER A 120 -1.96 -18.54 -14.64
CA SER A 120 -2.24 -19.81 -13.96
C SER A 120 -2.54 -19.56 -12.48
N ASP A 121 -3.17 -20.51 -11.79
CA ASP A 121 -3.43 -20.40 -10.35
C ASP A 121 -2.15 -20.16 -9.53
N GLU A 122 -1.07 -20.87 -9.85
CA GLU A 122 0.25 -20.68 -9.21
C GLU A 122 0.84 -19.31 -9.53
N GLY A 123 0.75 -18.86 -10.78
CA GLY A 123 1.24 -17.54 -11.16
C GLY A 123 0.45 -16.40 -10.51
N LEU A 124 -0.86 -16.55 -10.38
CA LEU A 124 -1.72 -15.58 -9.70
C LEU A 124 -1.48 -15.58 -8.19
N TYR A 125 -1.26 -16.75 -7.59
CA TYR A 125 -0.84 -16.86 -6.20
C TYR A 125 0.47 -16.11 -5.96
N ASP A 126 1.50 -16.36 -6.76
CA ASP A 126 2.80 -15.68 -6.65
C ASP A 126 2.66 -14.16 -6.84
N GLN A 127 1.79 -13.73 -7.76
CA GLN A 127 1.48 -12.31 -7.95
C GLN A 127 0.86 -11.69 -6.69
N LEU A 128 -0.08 -12.37 -6.03
CA LEU A 128 -0.68 -11.88 -4.79
C LEU A 128 0.34 -11.83 -3.63
N ILE A 129 1.26 -12.79 -3.56
CA ILE A 129 2.38 -12.77 -2.60
C ILE A 129 3.30 -11.58 -2.88
N TYR A 130 3.59 -11.29 -4.16
CA TYR A 130 4.36 -10.11 -4.54
C TYR A 130 3.67 -8.81 -4.13
N GLU A 131 2.34 -8.75 -4.26
CA GLU A 131 1.47 -7.67 -3.75
C GLU A 131 1.33 -7.68 -2.22
N LYS A 132 2.07 -8.55 -1.52
CA LYS A 132 2.18 -8.64 -0.05
C LYS A 132 0.89 -9.07 0.65
N PHE A 133 0.00 -9.77 -0.05
CA PHE A 133 -1.02 -10.55 0.63
C PHE A 133 -0.36 -11.69 1.41
N THR A 134 -0.97 -12.07 2.52
CA THR A 134 -0.53 -13.27 3.25
C THR A 134 -0.81 -14.53 2.42
N GLU A 135 -0.09 -15.61 2.71
CA GLU A 135 -0.33 -16.89 2.03
C GLU A 135 -1.77 -17.36 2.17
N SER A 136 -2.39 -17.15 3.33
CA SER A 136 -3.79 -17.52 3.56
C SER A 136 -4.76 -16.69 2.72
N GLU A 137 -4.54 -15.38 2.60
CA GLU A 137 -5.37 -14.49 1.78
C GLU A 137 -5.22 -14.80 0.28
N ALA A 138 -3.98 -15.05 -0.18
CA ALA A 138 -3.73 -15.45 -1.55
C ALA A 138 -4.40 -16.80 -1.87
N ARG A 139 -4.25 -17.82 -1.00
CA ARG A 139 -4.93 -19.12 -1.17
C ARG A 139 -6.44 -18.98 -1.14
N TYR A 140 -6.98 -18.14 -0.24
CA TYR A 140 -8.40 -17.84 -0.19
C TYR A 140 -8.88 -17.26 -1.52
N ALA A 141 -8.15 -16.28 -2.07
CA ALA A 141 -8.49 -15.67 -3.35
C ALA A 141 -8.56 -16.73 -4.46
N ILE A 142 -7.51 -17.54 -4.65
CA ILE A 142 -7.46 -18.58 -5.68
C ILE A 142 -8.62 -19.58 -5.51
N SER A 143 -8.89 -20.03 -4.29
CA SER A 143 -9.94 -21.02 -4.01
C SER A 143 -11.37 -20.49 -4.24
N ASN A 144 -11.54 -19.18 -4.35
CA ASN A 144 -12.84 -18.51 -4.52
C ASN A 144 -13.00 -17.82 -5.90
N LEU A 145 -12.07 -18.07 -6.83
CA LEU A 145 -12.26 -17.76 -8.24
C LEU A 145 -13.29 -18.73 -8.83
N LYS A 146 -14.21 -18.21 -9.65
CA LYS A 146 -15.27 -18.98 -10.30
C LYS A 146 -14.95 -19.19 -11.78
#